data_AF-A0A1W4WQZ8-F1
#
_entry.id   AF-A0A1W4WQZ8-F1
#
_cell.length_a   1.000
_cell.length_b   1.000
_cell.length_c   1.000
_cell.angle_alpha   90.00
_cell.angle_beta   90.00
_cell.angle_gamma   90.00
#
_symmetry.space_group_name_H-M   'P 1'
#
loop_
_entity.id
_entity.type
_entity.pdbx_description
1 polymer ?
#
loop_
_entity_poly.entity_id
_entity_poly.type
_entity_poly.pdbx_seq_one_letter_code
_entity_poly.pdbx_strand_id
1 'polypeptide(L)'
;MFCFCYFGNRLTTTSMDVHYSIYENDWITASKSFKTSMLIIMLRLEKPLYLTIAGVSRVTLNTFVQIVKYGYSFLAVIRKSKF
;
A
#
# COMPACT_ATOMS: atom_id res chain seq x y z
N MET A 1 -13.89 -2.40 -4.27
CA MET A 1 -12.73 -1.63 -4.78
C MET A 1 -12.19 -0.65 -3.73
N PHE A 2 -13.00 0.30 -3.24
CA PHE A 2 -12.59 1.26 -2.19
C PHE A 2 -12.00 0.61 -0.93
N CYS A 3 -12.63 -0.45 -0.40
CA CYS A 3 -12.14 -1.14 0.80
C CYS A 3 -10.71 -1.70 0.58
N PHE A 4 -10.44 -2.32 -0.57
CA PHE A 4 -9.10 -2.86 -0.87
C PHE A 4 -8.03 -1.77 -0.98
N CYS A 5 -8.34 -0.64 -1.61
CA CYS A 5 -7.42 0.50 -1.67
C CYS A 5 -7.19 1.13 -0.29
N TYR A 6 -8.25 1.25 0.51
CA TYR A 6 -8.19 1.78 1.87
C TYR A 6 -7.36 0.90 2.80
N PHE A 7 -7.61 -0.41 2.78
CA PHE A 7 -6.82 -1.38 3.54
C PHE A 7 -5.39 -1.47 3.04
N GLY A 8 -5.16 -1.43 1.72
CA GLY A 8 -3.81 -1.38 1.15
C GLY A 8 -3.03 -0.16 1.62
N ASN A 9 -3.63 1.03 1.53
CA ASN A 9 -3.00 2.27 1.99
C ASN A 9 -2.74 2.25 3.49
N ARG A 10 -3.73 1.85 4.30
CA ARG A 10 -3.58 1.75 5.77
C ARG A 10 -2.49 0.75 6.14
N LEU A 11 -2.42 -0.40 5.47
CA LEU A 11 -1.38 -1.40 5.68
C LEU A 11 0.01 -0.84 5.36
N THR A 12 0.15 -0.09 4.25
CA THR A 12 1.41 0.56 3.89
C THR A 12 1.82 1.63 4.91
N THR A 13 0.90 2.47 5.36
CA THR A 13 1.19 3.48 6.40
C THR A 13 1.60 2.83 7.72
N THR A 14 0.83 1.87 8.22
CA THR A 14 1.16 1.16 9.47
C THR A 14 2.48 0.38 9.34
N SER A 15 2.81 -0.15 8.16
CA SER A 15 4.09 -0.83 7.93
C SER A 15 5.29 0.11 8.06
N MET A 16 5.17 1.37 7.60
CA MET A 16 6.21 2.39 7.76
C MET A 16 6.34 2.83 9.22
N ASP A 17 5.21 3.05 9.91
CA ASP A 17 5.23 3.41 11.34
C ASP A 17 5.88 2.32 12.19
N VAL A 18 5.56 1.05 11.91
CA VAL A 18 6.18 -0.10 12.57
C VAL A 18 7.68 -0.14 12.29
N HIS A 19 8.11 0.07 11.04
CA HIS A 19 9.54 0.13 10.70
C HIS A 19 10.27 1.21 11.49
N TYR A 20 9.70 2.41 11.59
CA TYR A 20 10.27 3.52 12.36
C TYR A 20 10.34 3.21 13.85
N SER A 21 9.27 2.68 14.45
CA SER A 21 9.24 2.30 15.87
C SER A 21 10.24 1.21 16.24
N ILE A 22 10.51 0.28 15.33
CA ILE A 22 11.50 -0.77 15.53
C ILE A 22 12.92 -0.20 15.42
N TYR A 23 13.12 0.80 14.55
CA TYR A 23 14.39 1.52 14.42
C TYR A 23 14.73 2.38 15.65
N GLU A 24 13.73 3.05 16.24
CA GLU A 24 13.91 3.85 17.47
C GLU A 24 14.04 3.00 18.75
N ASN A 25 13.73 1.71 18.71
CA ASN A 25 13.82 0.84 19.88
C ASN A 25 15.29 0.55 20.24
N ASP A 26 15.59 0.28 21.51
CA ASP A 26 16.97 0.00 21.98
C ASP A 26 17.42 -1.42 21.59
N TRP A 27 17.54 -1.63 20.27
CA TRP A 27 17.84 -2.91 19.65
C TRP A 27 19.26 -3.39 19.92
N ILE A 28 20.18 -2.50 20.34
CA ILE A 28 21.55 -2.84 20.69
C ILE A 28 21.57 -3.76 21.91
N THR A 29 20.73 -3.48 22.90
CA THR A 29 20.65 -4.19 24.19
C THR A 29 19.75 -5.44 24.12
N ALA A 30 19.02 -5.62 23.01
CA ALA A 30 18.07 -6.71 22.83
C ALA A 30 18.73 -8.07 22.54
N SER A 31 18.00 -9.15 22.87
CA SER A 31 18.44 -10.53 22.69
C SER A 31 18.73 -10.87 21.21
N LYS A 32 19.60 -11.86 20.98
CA LYS A 32 20.00 -12.28 19.63
C LYS A 32 18.81 -12.79 18.79
N SER A 33 17.82 -13.42 19.43
CA SER A 33 16.57 -13.82 18.78
C SER A 33 15.74 -12.61 18.34
N PHE A 34 15.61 -11.61 19.22
CA PHE A 34 14.88 -10.38 18.90
C PHE A 34 15.52 -9.60 17.75
N LYS A 35 16.86 -9.47 17.74
CA LYS A 35 17.62 -8.87 16.62
C LYS A 35 17.36 -9.57 15.29
N THR A 36 17.29 -10.90 15.30
CA THR A 36 17.06 -11.70 14.09
C THR A 36 15.64 -11.47 13.56
N SER A 37 14.63 -11.50 14.45
CA SER A 37 13.24 -11.20 14.09
C SER A 37 13.07 -9.77 13.59
N MET A 38 13.72 -8.80 14.24
CA MET A 38 13.73 -7.39 13.85
C MET A 38 14.32 -7.19 12.45
N LEU A 39 15.46 -7.80 12.13
CA LEU A 39 16.07 -7.73 10.80
C LEU A 39 15.15 -8.32 9.71
N ILE A 40 14.50 -9.44 9.99
CA ILE A 40 13.54 -10.05 9.06
C ILE A 40 12.35 -9.12 8.83
N ILE A 41 11.85 -8.48 9.89
CA ILE A 41 10.73 -7.55 9.83
C ILE A 41 11.14 -6.29 9.04
N MET A 42 12.28 -5.68 9.35
CA MET A 42 12.81 -4.53 8.60
C MET A 42 12.99 -4.85 7.11
N LEU A 43 13.64 -5.97 6.77
CA LEU A 43 13.85 -6.40 5.38
C LEU A 43 12.52 -6.64 4.62
N ARG A 44 11.49 -7.12 5.32
CA ARG A 44 10.14 -7.29 4.73
C ARG A 44 9.40 -5.97 4.59
N LEU A 45 9.56 -5.04 5.53
CA LEU A 45 8.91 -3.72 5.52
C LEU A 45 9.58 -2.74 4.55
N GLU A 46 10.88 -2.92 4.26
CA GLU A 46 11.63 -2.15 3.27
C GLU A 46 11.09 -2.36 1.85
N LYS A 47 10.54 -3.55 1.58
CA LYS A 47 9.67 -3.75 0.40
C LYS A 47 8.28 -3.24 0.76
N PRO A 48 7.84 -2.10 0.20
CA PRO A 48 6.50 -1.64 0.46
C PRO A 48 5.55 -2.73 -0.02
N LEU A 49 4.66 -3.17 0.86
CA LEU A 49 3.63 -4.17 0.56
C LEU A 49 2.65 -3.56 -0.45
N TYR A 50 3.08 -3.50 -1.71
CA TYR A 50 2.24 -3.11 -2.82
C TYR A 50 1.29 -4.28 -3.07
N LEU A 51 0.06 -4.16 -2.56
CA LEU A 51 -1.03 -5.02 -3.00
C LEU A 51 -1.14 -4.85 -4.51
N THR A 52 -0.69 -5.85 -5.24
CA THR A 52 -0.72 -5.87 -6.70
C THR A 52 -1.96 -6.66 -7.08
N ILE A 53 -2.98 -6.00 -7.63
CA ILE A 53 -4.12 -6.73 -8.20
C ILE A 53 -3.65 -7.31 -9.53
N ALA A 54 -3.77 -8.64 -9.64
CA ALA A 54 -3.55 -9.42 -10.86
C ALA A 54 -2.18 -9.23 -11.54
N GLY A 55 -1.12 -8.86 -10.80
CA GLY A 55 0.23 -8.73 -11.36
C GLY A 55 0.46 -7.56 -12.32
N VAL A 56 -0.55 -6.72 -12.59
CA VAL A 56 -0.53 -5.71 -13.66
C VAL A 56 -0.46 -4.28 -13.14
N SER A 57 -0.93 -3.97 -11.92
CA SER A 57 -0.83 -2.60 -11.39
C SER A 57 -0.77 -2.52 -9.87
N ARG A 58 0.06 -1.59 -9.37
CA ARG A 58 0.14 -1.21 -7.95
C ARG A 58 -1.22 -0.64 -7.55
N VAL A 59 -1.92 -1.26 -6.60
CA VAL A 59 -3.20 -0.75 -6.09
C VAL A 59 -2.89 0.42 -5.15
N THR A 60 -2.75 1.60 -5.74
CA THR A 60 -2.55 2.85 -5.04
C THR A 60 -3.80 3.71 -5.19
N LEU A 61 -4.04 4.64 -4.26
CA LEU A 61 -5.17 5.58 -4.31
C LEU A 61 -5.28 6.29 -5.67
N ASN A 62 -4.13 6.58 -6.30
CA ASN A 62 -4.04 7.17 -7.63
C ASN A 62 -4.68 6.28 -8.72
N THR A 63 -4.43 4.98 -8.72
CA THR A 63 -5.00 4.02 -9.69
C THR A 63 -6.52 3.93 -9.55
N PHE A 64 -7.04 4.06 -8.33
CA PHE A 64 -8.48 4.13 -8.08
C PHE A 64 -9.11 5.39 -8.68
N VAL A 65 -8.52 6.57 -8.42
CA VAL A 65 -8.99 7.84 -9.00
C VAL A 65 -8.95 7.79 -10.53
N GLN A 66 -7.91 7.17 -11.10
CA GLN A 66 -7.80 6.93 -12.53
C GLN A 66 -8.97 6.08 -13.04
N ILE A 67 -9.26 4.93 -12.43
CA ILE A 67 -10.38 4.05 -12.83
C ILE A 67 -11.73 4.77 -12.75
N VAL A 68 -11.96 5.54 -11.69
CA VAL A 68 -13.20 6.34 -11.55
C VAL A 68 -13.28 7.43 -12.62
N LYS A 69 -12.16 8.12 -12.90
CA LYS A 69 -12.09 9.10 -14.00
C LYS A 69 -12.37 8.43 -15.36
N TYR A 70 -11.82 7.25 -15.62
CA TYR A 70 -12.08 6.51 -16.85
C TYR A 70 -13.56 6.13 -16.96
N GLY A 71 -14.16 5.59 -15.88
CA GLY A 71 -15.59 5.27 -15.86
C GLY A 71 -16.46 6.50 -16.06
N TYR A 72 -16.10 7.63 -15.44
CA TYR A 72 -16.82 8.89 -15.61
C TYR A 72 -16.66 9.46 -17.03
N SER A 73 -15.46 9.46 -17.59
CA SER A 73 -15.20 9.89 -18.98
C SER A 73 -15.97 9.03 -19.96
N PHE A 74 -16.01 7.70 -19.77
CA PHE A 74 -16.78 6.79 -20.60
C PHE A 74 -18.28 7.08 -20.54
N LEU A 75 -18.83 7.28 -19.33
CA LEU A 75 -20.22 7.70 -19.14
C LEU A 75 -20.49 9.08 -19.75
N ALA A 76 -19.55 10.02 -19.63
CA ALA A 76 -19.69 11.36 -20.19
C ALA A 76 -19.68 11.34 -21.72
N VAL A 77 -18.86 10.50 -22.35
CA VAL A 77 -18.85 10.28 -23.80
C VAL A 77 -20.18 9.67 -24.27
N ILE A 78 -20.68 8.63 -23.59
CA ILE A 78 -21.98 8.03 -23.92
C ILE A 78 -23.13 9.03 -23.71
N ARG A 79 -23.04 9.87 -22.68
CA ARG A 79 -24.04 10.91 -22.42
C ARG A 79 -23.99 12.04 -23.46
N LYS A 80 -22.80 12.36 -23.97
CA LYS A 80 -22.58 13.29 -25.09
C LYS A 80 -23.05 12.72 -26.43
N SER A 81 -23.03 11.39 -26.60
CA SER A 81 -23.48 10.71 -27.81
C SER A 81 -24.98 10.40 -27.84
N LYS A 82 -25.76 10.81 -26.83
CA LYS A 82 -27.24 10.79 -26.85
C LYS A 82 -27.83 12.04 -27.54
N PHE A 83 -27.25 12.42 -28.67
CA PHE A 83 -27.85 13.32 -29.65
C PHE A 83 -28.10 12.56 -30.94
#